data_AF-A0A5N6YSD7-F1
#
_entry.id   AF-A0A5N6YSD7-F1
#
_cell.length_a   1.000
_cell.length_b   1.000
_cell.length_c   1.000
_cell.angle_alpha   90.00
_cell.angle_beta   90.00
_cell.angle_gamma   90.00
#
_symmetry.space_group_name_H-M   'P 1'
#
loop_
_entity.id
_entity.type
_entity.pdbx_description
1 polymer ?
#
loop_
_entity_poly.entity_id
_entity_poly.type
_entity_poly.pdbx_seq_one_letter_code
_entity_poly.pdbx_strand_id
1 'polypeptide(L)'
;MEEQKQRDREHILGQIPGTISNFLRMMDSTAVRILGDNPNSVLNYGDYLESIRSFISEVQRSIHMSHPDAQTHFLAVNMYRGKHSYFVLDLNNVSYAYETAHTDMTPVPVYVLRLSKR
;
A
#
# COMPACT_ATOMS: atom_id res chain seq x y z
N MET A 1 -11.22 -21.71 10.18
CA MET A 1 -10.95 -20.26 10.33
C MET A 1 -9.73 -19.84 9.52
N GLU A 2 -8.59 -20.51 9.66
CA GLU A 2 -7.36 -20.11 8.96
C GLU A 2 -7.44 -20.26 7.44
N GLU A 3 -8.09 -21.31 6.93
CA GLU A 3 -8.33 -21.47 5.49
C GLU A 3 -9.16 -20.33 4.88
N GLN A 4 -10.20 -19.86 5.60
CA GLN A 4 -11.01 -18.74 5.11
C GLN A 4 -10.22 -17.44 5.12
N LYS A 5 -9.43 -17.21 6.16
CA LYS A 5 -8.53 -16.06 6.26
C LYS A 5 -7.51 -16.06 5.11
N GLN A 6 -6.95 -17.21 4.78
CA GLN A 6 -6.01 -17.37 3.67
C GLN A 6 -6.69 -17.10 2.32
N ARG A 7 -7.89 -17.65 2.08
CA ARG A 7 -8.67 -17.36 0.86
C ARG A 7 -9.01 -15.87 0.73
N ASP A 8 -9.45 -15.23 1.82
CA ASP A 8 -9.74 -13.79 1.83
C ASP A 8 -8.47 -12.97 1.53
N ARG A 9 -7.32 -13.38 2.08
CA ARG A 9 -6.03 -12.74 1.85
C ARG A 9 -5.60 -12.84 0.39
N GLU A 10 -5.67 -14.03 -0.19
CA GLU A 10 -5.33 -14.29 -1.60
C GLU A 10 -6.26 -13.51 -2.54
N HIS A 11 -7.56 -13.49 -2.24
CA HIS A 11 -8.53 -12.71 -3.00
C HIS A 11 -8.17 -11.22 -3.00
N ILE A 12 -7.86 -10.66 -1.83
CA ILE A 12 -7.46 -9.26 -1.72
C ILE A 12 -6.15 -8.98 -2.48
N LEU A 13 -5.13 -9.83 -2.31
CA LEU A 13 -3.86 -9.68 -3.03
C LEU A 13 -4.08 -9.71 -4.55
N GLY A 14 -4.97 -10.59 -5.04
CA GLY A 14 -5.32 -10.68 -6.46
C GLY A 14 -5.99 -9.42 -7.04
N GLN A 15 -6.55 -8.54 -6.22
CA GLN A 15 -7.13 -7.26 -6.66
C GLN A 15 -6.08 -6.18 -6.95
N ILE A 16 -4.89 -6.29 -6.33
CA ILE A 16 -3.87 -5.25 -6.36
C ILE A 16 -3.37 -4.98 -7.78
N PRO A 17 -2.96 -5.99 -8.59
CA PRO A 17 -2.40 -5.72 -9.91
C PRO A 17 -3.33 -4.94 -10.84
N GLY A 18 -4.60 -5.36 -10.91
CA GLY A 18 -5.60 -4.67 -11.74
C GLY A 18 -5.89 -3.26 -11.24
N THR A 19 -6.00 -3.08 -9.92
CA THR A 19 -6.30 -1.77 -9.31
C THR A 19 -5.15 -0.78 -9.53
N ILE A 20 -3.91 -1.21 -9.27
CA ILE A 20 -2.71 -0.39 -9.47
C ILE A 20 -2.51 -0.08 -10.94
N SER A 21 -2.64 -1.07 -11.84
CA SER A 21 -2.51 -0.83 -13.28
C SER A 21 -3.55 0.19 -13.77
N ASN A 22 -4.80 0.12 -13.30
CA ASN A 22 -5.83 1.08 -13.70
C ASN A 22 -5.55 2.48 -13.13
N PHE A 23 -5.13 2.56 -11.87
CA PHE A 23 -4.75 3.81 -11.22
C PHE A 23 -3.61 4.51 -11.98
N LEU A 24 -2.53 3.78 -12.27
CA LEU A 24 -1.35 4.33 -12.93
C LEU A 24 -1.62 4.81 -14.36
N ARG A 25 -2.57 4.20 -15.08
CA ARG A 25 -3.00 4.69 -16.41
C ARG A 25 -3.64 6.08 -16.38
N MET A 26 -4.16 6.50 -15.23
CA MET A 26 -4.80 7.81 -15.05
C MET A 26 -3.85 8.85 -14.44
N MET A 27 -2.66 8.44 -14.00
CA MET A 27 -1.69 9.29 -13.33
C MET A 27 -0.60 9.73 -14.31
N ASP A 28 -0.12 10.95 -14.14
CA ASP A 28 1.15 11.37 -14.72
C ASP A 28 2.32 10.90 -13.83
N SER A 29 3.56 11.20 -14.20
CA SER A 29 4.75 10.80 -13.45
C SER A 29 4.94 11.57 -12.12
N THR A 30 3.93 12.28 -11.63
CA THR A 30 4.03 13.09 -10.41
C THR A 30 4.24 12.23 -9.16
N ALA A 31 4.80 12.86 -8.12
CA ALA A 31 4.94 12.24 -6.82
C ALA A 31 3.57 12.08 -6.15
N VAL A 32 3.25 10.87 -5.69
CA VAL A 32 1.98 10.57 -5.01
C VAL A 32 2.22 9.66 -3.81
N ARG A 33 1.27 9.66 -2.87
CA ARG A 33 1.27 8.80 -1.68
C ARG A 33 0.08 7.86 -1.73
N ILE A 34 0.33 6.56 -1.57
CA ILE A 34 -0.67 5.51 -1.49
C ILE A 34 -0.84 5.12 -0.03
N LEU A 35 -2.06 5.31 0.50
CA LEU A 35 -2.50 4.77 1.78
C LEU A 35 -3.24 3.45 1.52
N GLY A 36 -2.61 2.33 1.81
CA GLY A 36 -3.27 1.03 1.77
C GLY A 36 -4.15 0.82 2.99
N ASP A 37 -5.42 0.49 2.77
CA ASP A 37 -6.40 0.16 3.81
C ASP A 37 -6.69 -1.35 3.79
N ASN A 38 -6.20 -2.05 4.81
CA ASN A 38 -6.22 -3.51 4.90
C ASN A 38 -7.15 -3.99 6.03
N PRO A 39 -8.07 -4.95 5.78
CA PRO A 39 -8.84 -5.56 6.86
C PRO A 39 -7.95 -6.34 7.83
N ASN A 40 -8.01 -6.05 9.13
CA ASN A 40 -7.23 -6.74 10.17
C ASN A 40 -7.45 -8.25 10.19
N SER A 41 -8.64 -8.69 9.78
CA SER A 41 -9.00 -10.11 9.71
C SER A 41 -8.16 -10.94 8.72
N VAL A 42 -7.43 -10.33 7.78
CA VAL A 42 -6.52 -11.02 6.83
C VAL A 42 -5.04 -10.90 7.20
N LEU A 43 -4.76 -10.26 8.34
CA LEU A 43 -3.42 -10.06 8.88
C LEU A 43 -3.12 -11.12 9.93
N ASN A 44 -1.84 -11.43 10.10
CA ASN A 44 -1.39 -12.35 11.13
C ASN A 44 -1.08 -11.57 12.41
N TYR A 45 -1.83 -11.80 13.48
CA TYR A 45 -1.56 -11.13 14.77
C TYR A 45 -0.23 -11.56 15.40
N GLY A 46 0.27 -12.76 15.09
CA GLY A 46 1.56 -13.26 15.58
C GLY A 46 2.76 -12.69 14.83
N ASP A 47 2.56 -12.22 13.61
CA ASP A 47 3.59 -11.54 12.81
C ASP A 47 2.95 -10.56 11.84
N TYR A 48 2.58 -9.42 12.40
CA TYR A 48 1.78 -8.42 11.69
C TYR A 48 2.57 -7.73 10.58
N LEU A 49 3.82 -7.35 10.88
CA LEU A 49 4.67 -6.62 9.94
C LEU A 49 4.91 -7.45 8.68
N GLU A 50 5.23 -8.75 8.86
CA GLU A 50 5.39 -9.66 7.73
C GLU A 50 4.06 -9.87 7.00
N SER A 51 2.94 -9.96 7.73
CA SER A 51 1.63 -10.11 7.09
C SER A 51 1.21 -8.89 6.25
N ILE A 52 1.65 -7.68 6.58
CA ILE A 52 1.44 -6.49 5.74
C ILE A 52 2.42 -6.43 4.58
N ARG A 53 3.66 -6.91 4.80
CA ARG A 53 4.72 -6.88 3.79
C ARG A 53 4.29 -7.48 2.46
N SER A 54 3.54 -8.59 2.46
CA SER A 54 3.07 -9.19 1.20
C SER A 54 2.17 -8.25 0.38
N PHE A 55 1.34 -7.42 1.03
CA PHE A 55 0.52 -6.43 0.31
C PHE A 55 1.39 -5.31 -0.25
N ILE A 56 2.35 -4.81 0.54
CA ILE A 56 3.28 -3.77 0.09
C ILE A 56 4.10 -4.27 -1.11
N SER A 57 4.67 -5.47 -1.00
CA SER A 57 5.45 -6.09 -2.07
C SER A 57 4.62 -6.28 -3.34
N GLU A 58 3.35 -6.68 -3.21
CA GLU A 58 2.46 -6.83 -4.35
C GLU A 58 2.11 -5.50 -5.01
N VAL A 59 1.92 -4.42 -4.22
CA VAL A 59 1.75 -3.06 -4.73
C VAL A 59 3.02 -2.61 -5.47
N GLN A 60 4.19 -2.74 -4.86
CA GLN A 60 5.47 -2.35 -5.48
C GLN A 60 5.73 -3.12 -6.77
N ARG A 61 5.48 -4.44 -6.76
CA ARG A 61 5.57 -5.30 -7.94
C ARG A 61 4.64 -4.82 -9.06
N SER A 62 3.39 -4.52 -8.72
CA SER A 62 2.37 -4.05 -9.67
C SER A 62 2.71 -2.68 -10.25
N ILE A 63 3.29 -1.80 -9.44
CA ILE A 63 3.81 -0.50 -9.89
C ILE A 63 4.94 -0.72 -10.88
N HIS A 64 5.96 -1.50 -10.50
CA HIS A 64 7.13 -1.73 -11.34
C HIS A 64 6.80 -2.42 -12.67
N MET A 65 5.83 -3.35 -12.67
CA MET A 65 5.34 -3.96 -13.91
C MET A 65 4.65 -2.97 -14.85
N SER A 66 3.96 -1.96 -14.29
CA SER A 66 3.22 -0.99 -15.09
C SER A 66 4.12 0.17 -15.54
N HIS A 67 4.94 0.68 -14.63
CA HIS A 67 5.90 1.78 -14.82
C HIS A 67 7.26 1.40 -14.22
N PRO A 68 8.16 0.76 -14.99
CA PRO A 68 9.44 0.25 -14.49
C PRO A 68 10.37 1.29 -13.86
N ASP A 69 10.30 2.54 -14.35
CA ASP A 69 11.12 3.66 -13.88
C ASP A 69 10.58 4.33 -12.61
N ALA A 70 9.38 3.93 -12.16
CA ALA A 70 8.77 4.53 -10.99
C ALA A 70 9.46 4.06 -9.71
N GLN A 71 9.76 5.00 -8.83
CA GLN A 71 10.44 4.73 -7.58
C GLN A 71 9.43 4.61 -6.44
N THR A 72 9.57 3.59 -5.61
CA THR A 72 8.67 3.39 -4.46
C THR A 72 9.44 3.48 -3.15
N HIS A 73 8.83 4.12 -2.14
CA HIS A 73 9.38 4.20 -0.80
C HIS A 73 8.31 3.79 0.22
N PHE A 74 8.56 2.70 0.96
CA PHE A 74 7.67 2.29 2.04
C PHE A 74 7.93 3.16 3.28
N LEU A 75 6.90 3.88 3.73
CA LEU A 75 7.06 4.89 4.78
C LEU A 75 6.75 4.40 6.17
N ALA A 76 5.54 3.84 6.34
CA ALA A 76 5.04 3.54 7.65
C ALA A 76 3.91 2.53 7.59
N VAL A 77 3.67 1.90 8.72
CA VAL A 77 2.48 1.10 8.98
C VAL A 77 1.86 1.60 10.28
N ASN A 78 0.53 1.74 10.28
CA ASN A 78 -0.22 2.11 11.46
C ASN A 78 -1.33 1.09 11.76
N MET A 79 -1.34 0.63 13.00
CA MET A 79 -2.32 -0.31 13.53
C MET A 79 -3.37 0.43 14.33
N TYR A 80 -4.63 0.21 14.00
CA TYR A 80 -5.74 0.67 14.81
C TYR A 80 -6.41 -0.50 15.51
N ARG A 81 -6.73 -0.29 16.80
CA ARG A 81 -7.65 -1.17 17.53
C ARG A 81 -9.01 -1.07 16.83
N GLY A 82 -9.31 -2.03 15.96
CA GLY A 82 -10.47 -1.96 15.09
C GLY A 82 -10.43 -2.98 13.95
N LYS A 83 -11.12 -2.64 12.85
CA LYS A 83 -11.30 -3.54 11.70
C LYS A 83 -10.20 -3.41 10.65
N HIS A 84 -9.43 -2.34 10.66
CA HIS A 84 -8.51 -1.97 9.59
C HIS A 84 -7.13 -1.56 10.11
N SER A 85 -6.14 -1.79 9.28
CA SER A 85 -4.74 -1.41 9.44
C SER A 85 -4.27 -0.74 8.16
N TYR A 86 -3.30 0.17 8.30
CA TYR A 86 -2.88 0.99 7.18
C TYR A 86 -1.38 0.87 6.93
N PHE A 87 -1.00 0.93 5.65
CA PHE A 87 0.38 1.16 5.24
C PHE A 87 0.46 2.39 4.35
N VAL A 88 1.61 3.05 4.37
CA VAL A 88 1.91 4.21 3.53
C VAL A 88 3.06 3.86 2.61
N LEU A 89 2.85 4.07 1.32
CA LEU A 89 3.86 3.91 0.29
C LEU A 89 3.89 5.15 -0.60
N ASP A 90 5.05 5.75 -0.74
CA ASP A 90 5.27 6.84 -1.67
C ASP A 90 5.70 6.31 -3.04
N LEU A 91 5.22 6.98 -4.08
CA LEU A 91 5.57 6.78 -5.47
C LEU A 91 6.18 8.07 -6.00
N ASN A 92 7.39 7.98 -6.54
CA ASN A 92 8.19 9.09 -7.10
C ASN A 92 8.46 10.26 -6.12
N ASN A 93 8.10 10.15 -4.84
CA ASN A 93 8.45 11.13 -3.80
C ASN A 93 9.86 10.89 -3.24
N VAL A 94 10.86 10.91 -4.13
CA VAL A 94 12.24 10.54 -3.81
C VAL A 94 12.97 11.56 -2.94
N SER A 95 12.44 12.77 -2.84
CA SER A 95 12.97 13.85 -2.00
C SER A 95 12.46 13.80 -0.56
N TYR A 96 11.60 12.85 -0.20
CA TYR A 96 11.11 12.74 1.17
C TYR A 96 12.24 12.35 2.13
N ALA A 97 12.55 13.25 3.07
CA ALA A 97 13.55 13.05 4.11
C ALA A 97 12.87 12.99 5.48
N TYR A 98 13.03 11.87 6.20
CA TYR A 98 12.39 11.66 7.51
C TYR A 98 12.85 12.68 8.54
N GLU A 99 14.12 13.05 8.49
CA GLU A 99 14.76 13.98 9.42
C GLU A 99 14.09 15.36 9.36
N THR A 100 13.66 15.79 8.16
CA THR A 100 13.05 17.11 7.92
C THR A 100 11.55 17.05 7.63
N ALA A 101 10.94 15.86 7.66
CA ALA A 101 9.53 15.66 7.30
C ALA A 101 8.56 16.51 8.13
N HIS A 102 8.92 16.84 9.37
CA HIS A 102 8.13 17.69 10.25
C HIS A 102 8.11 19.18 9.84
N THR A 103 9.02 19.59 8.96
CA THR A 103 9.11 20.95 8.40
C THR A 103 8.73 21.03 6.92
N ASP A 104 8.58 19.88 6.25
CA ASP A 104 8.22 19.83 4.84
C ASP A 104 6.71 20.10 4.67
N MET A 105 6.40 21.18 3.95
CA MET A 105 5.02 21.58 3.63
C MET A 105 4.66 21.28 2.17
N THR A 106 5.51 20.56 1.44
CA THR A 106 5.27 20.21 0.03
C THR A 106 4.00 19.37 -0.08
N PRO A 107 2.99 19.81 -0.85
CA PRO A 107 1.78 19.04 -1.01
C PRO A 107 2.06 17.80 -1.86
N VAL A 108 1.67 16.63 -1.33
CA VAL A 108 1.73 15.35 -2.05
C VAL A 108 0.30 14.79 -2.13
N PRO A 109 -0.25 14.55 -3.33
CA PRO A 109 -1.55 13.90 -3.50
C PRO A 109 -1.59 12.54 -2.79
N VAL A 110 -2.66 12.29 -2.04
CA VAL A 110 -2.86 11.03 -1.31
C VAL A 110 -4.02 10.26 -1.93
N TYR A 111 -3.77 9.00 -2.28
CA TYR A 111 -4.77 8.07 -2.79
C TYR A 111 -4.94 6.89 -1.84
N VAL A 112 -6.19 6.49 -1.61
CA VAL A 112 -6.51 5.36 -0.73
C VAL A 112 -6.70 4.10 -1.58
N LEU A 113 -5.80 3.13 -1.39
CA LEU A 113 -5.98 1.79 -1.93
C LEU A 113 -6.85 1.00 -0.95
N ARG A 114 -8.16 1.01 -1.21
CA ARG A 114 -9.12 0.28 -0.39
C ARG A 114 -9.18 -1.18 -0.81
N LEU A 115 -8.65 -2.06 0.04
CA LEU A 115 -8.65 -3.49 -0.20
C LEU A 115 -9.87 -4.14 0.47
N SER A 116 -10.67 -4.86 -0.32
CA SER A 116 -11.99 -5.36 0.11
C SER A 116 -12.08 -6.88 -0.01
N LYS A 117 -12.78 -7.50 0.94
CA LYS A 117 -13.19 -8.91 0.83
C LYS A 117 -14.38 -9.14 -0.11
N ARG A 118 -15.11 -8.07 -0.42
CA ARG A 118 -16.26 -8.03 -1.33
C ARG A 118 -15.83 -7.57 -2.69
#